data_AF-A0A4V1SDV3-F1
#
_entry.id   AF-A0A4V1SDV3-F1
#
_cell.length_a   1.000
_cell.length_b   1.000
_cell.length_c   1.000
_cell.angle_alpha   90.00
_cell.angle_beta   90.00
_cell.angle_gamma   90.00
#
_symmetry.space_group_name_H-M   'P 1'
#
loop_
_entity.id
_entity.type
_entity.pdbx_description
1 polymer ?
#
loop_
_entity_poly.entity_id
_entity_poly.type
_entity_poly.pdbx_seq_one_letter_code
_entity_poly.pdbx_strand_id
1 'polypeptide(L)'
;AENAAMEKKVHPGSWTLQNIETMKAQLKRLGFALDWSRELATCKPEYYGHEQALFLDFLDAGLVYRKESAVNWDPVDMTVLANEQVIDGKGWRSGATIERRKLSQWFLKITQFADDLLGGVQALEHWPDKVKLMQENWIGKSQGLQFKFALSDGGEVEVFTTRPDTIFGSSFVAIAADHPIARKLAEADPKAAAFIELCKQGGTTAAELETQEKLGFDTGLRAAHPFDSAWELPVYIANFVLMDYGTGAVFGVPAHDQRDFEFATKYKLPIRRVVSEGDKANPDFSDSEAYTGPGTLVNSHFLDGMDVTDAKRAVIQRAEAGGWGKGTTVWRLRDWGVSRQRYWGTPIPIIHCE
;
A
#
# COMPACT_ATOMS: atom_id res chain seq x y z
N ALA A 1 -13.08 -16.76 -19.12
CA ALA A 1 -13.87 -16.97 -20.35
C ALA A 1 -13.14 -16.45 -21.57
N GLU A 2 -12.82 -15.15 -21.63
CA GLU A 2 -12.16 -14.52 -22.80
C GLU A 2 -10.83 -15.16 -23.22
N ASN A 3 -9.86 -15.32 -22.32
CA ASN A 3 -8.56 -15.92 -22.68
C ASN A 3 -8.71 -17.34 -23.25
N ALA A 4 -9.49 -18.19 -22.58
CA ALA A 4 -9.76 -19.54 -23.05
C ALA A 4 -10.45 -19.55 -24.42
N ALA A 5 -11.36 -18.59 -24.67
CA ALA A 5 -12.01 -18.44 -25.97
C ALA A 5 -11.02 -17.97 -27.05
N MET A 6 -10.11 -17.05 -26.74
CA MET A 6 -9.03 -16.62 -27.62
C MET A 6 -8.07 -17.76 -27.98
N GLU A 7 -7.60 -18.53 -26.99
CA GLU A 7 -6.75 -19.71 -27.19
C GLU A 7 -7.42 -20.75 -28.11
N LYS A 8 -8.73 -20.94 -27.93
CA LYS A 8 -9.55 -21.86 -28.74
C LYS A 8 -10.05 -21.23 -30.04
N LYS A 9 -9.75 -19.95 -30.31
CA LYS A 9 -10.19 -19.18 -31.48
C LYS A 9 -11.71 -19.19 -31.69
N VAL A 10 -12.47 -19.03 -30.61
CA VAL A 10 -13.93 -18.97 -30.60
C VAL A 10 -14.44 -17.70 -29.92
N HIS A 11 -15.70 -17.32 -30.17
CA HIS A 11 -16.31 -16.17 -29.52
C HIS A 11 -16.55 -16.45 -28.02
N PRO A 12 -16.17 -15.55 -27.10
CA PRO A 12 -16.26 -15.79 -25.65
C PRO A 12 -17.69 -16.01 -25.16
N GLY A 13 -18.69 -15.37 -25.78
CA GLY A 13 -20.10 -15.61 -25.47
C GLY A 13 -20.53 -17.04 -25.77
N SER A 14 -20.30 -17.51 -26.99
CA SER A 14 -20.66 -18.88 -27.40
C SER A 14 -19.92 -19.93 -26.58
N TRP A 15 -18.62 -19.72 -26.33
CA TRP A 15 -17.80 -20.58 -25.48
C TRP A 15 -18.34 -20.67 -24.05
N THR A 16 -18.72 -19.53 -23.47
CA THR A 16 -19.25 -19.48 -22.11
C THR A 16 -20.57 -20.23 -22.00
N LEU A 17 -21.51 -20.01 -22.93
CA LEU A 17 -22.81 -20.68 -22.92
C LEU A 17 -22.69 -22.20 -23.11
N GLN A 18 -21.79 -22.66 -23.99
CA GLN A 18 -21.52 -24.09 -24.17
C GLN A 18 -20.94 -24.74 -22.90
N ASN A 19 -20.03 -24.03 -22.22
CA ASN A 19 -19.46 -24.51 -20.96
C ASN A 19 -20.50 -24.55 -19.84
N ILE A 20 -21.39 -23.56 -19.75
CA ILE A 20 -22.51 -23.55 -18.80
C ILE A 20 -23.38 -24.80 -18.99
N GLU A 21 -23.83 -25.08 -20.21
CA GLU A 21 -24.66 -26.27 -20.49
C GLU A 21 -23.94 -27.58 -20.14
N THR A 22 -22.65 -27.67 -20.49
CA THR A 22 -21.83 -28.85 -20.20
C THR A 22 -21.67 -29.08 -18.70
N MET A 23 -21.28 -28.05 -17.95
CA MET A 23 -21.08 -28.12 -16.49
C MET A 23 -22.41 -28.36 -15.75
N LYS A 24 -23.50 -27.73 -16.20
CA LYS A 24 -24.84 -27.95 -15.68
C LYS A 24 -25.29 -29.40 -15.83
N ALA A 25 -25.06 -30.00 -17.01
CA ALA A 25 -25.37 -31.42 -17.23
C ALA A 25 -24.56 -32.34 -16.30
N GLN A 26 -23.30 -32.03 -16.04
CA GLN A 26 -22.46 -32.77 -15.09
C GLN A 26 -22.98 -32.65 -13.65
N LEU A 27 -23.28 -31.44 -13.19
CA LEU A 27 -23.82 -31.20 -11.84
C LEU A 27 -25.16 -31.92 -11.63
N LYS A 28 -26.02 -31.95 -12.64
CA LYS A 28 -27.27 -32.73 -12.61
C LYS A 28 -27.03 -34.23 -12.49
N ARG A 29 -26.02 -34.78 -13.19
CA ARG A 29 -25.67 -36.20 -13.10
C ARG A 29 -25.10 -36.59 -11.73
N LEU A 30 -24.39 -35.67 -11.08
CA LEU A 30 -23.91 -35.85 -9.70
C LEU A 30 -25.05 -35.88 -8.67
N GLY A 31 -26.27 -35.49 -9.05
CA GLY A 31 -27.45 -35.55 -8.19
C GLY A 31 -27.50 -34.44 -7.14
N PHE A 32 -26.81 -33.32 -7.35
CA PHE A 32 -26.92 -32.18 -6.44
C PHE A 32 -28.33 -31.57 -6.48
N ALA A 33 -28.93 -31.40 -5.29
CA ALA A 33 -30.24 -30.80 -5.11
C ALA A 33 -30.19 -29.27 -5.19
N LEU A 34 -29.84 -28.74 -6.37
CA LEU A 34 -29.81 -27.30 -6.66
C LEU A 34 -31.16 -26.84 -7.22
N ASP A 35 -31.64 -25.67 -6.77
CA ASP A 35 -32.81 -25.01 -7.35
C ASP A 35 -32.45 -24.33 -8.67
N TRP A 36 -32.56 -25.07 -9.77
CA TRP A 36 -32.25 -24.58 -11.12
C TRP A 36 -33.19 -23.47 -11.60
N SER A 37 -34.29 -23.18 -10.90
CA SER A 37 -35.14 -22.03 -11.23
C SER A 37 -34.45 -20.69 -10.89
N ARG A 38 -33.40 -20.73 -10.06
CA ARG A 38 -32.62 -19.57 -9.61
C ARG A 38 -31.25 -19.47 -10.28
N GLU A 39 -31.06 -20.15 -11.39
CA GLU A 39 -29.79 -20.10 -12.13
C GLU A 39 -29.57 -18.71 -12.72
N LEU A 40 -28.37 -18.17 -12.51
CA LEU A 40 -27.94 -16.88 -13.05
C LEU A 40 -26.67 -17.05 -13.89
N ALA A 41 -26.52 -16.22 -14.91
CA ALA A 41 -25.30 -16.13 -15.70
C ALA A 41 -24.88 -14.66 -15.79
N THR A 42 -23.74 -14.32 -15.18
CA THR A 42 -23.33 -12.93 -14.97
C THR A 42 -23.01 -12.16 -16.26
N CYS A 43 -22.75 -12.87 -17.35
CA CYS A 43 -22.52 -12.28 -18.68
C CYS A 43 -23.80 -11.89 -19.42
N LYS A 44 -24.99 -12.19 -18.86
CA LYS A 44 -26.27 -11.86 -19.48
C LYS A 44 -26.72 -10.43 -19.13
N PRO A 45 -27.30 -9.66 -20.07
CA PRO A 45 -27.76 -8.29 -19.82
C PRO A 45 -28.75 -8.16 -18.67
N GLU A 46 -29.63 -9.15 -18.49
CA GLU A 46 -30.61 -9.15 -17.41
C GLU A 46 -29.96 -9.25 -16.02
N TYR A 47 -28.71 -9.72 -15.94
CA TYR A 47 -27.94 -9.74 -14.70
C TYR A 47 -27.08 -8.49 -14.59
N TYR A 48 -26.18 -8.23 -15.55
CA TYR A 48 -25.21 -7.14 -15.43
C TYR A 48 -25.86 -5.75 -15.53
N GLY A 49 -27.08 -5.64 -16.06
CA GLY A 49 -27.86 -4.40 -16.01
C GLY A 49 -28.11 -3.91 -14.57
N HIS A 50 -28.22 -4.83 -13.60
CA HIS A 50 -28.30 -4.48 -12.18
C HIS A 50 -26.97 -3.95 -11.63
N GLU A 51 -25.83 -4.50 -12.06
CA GLU A 51 -24.51 -3.98 -11.70
C GLU A 51 -24.29 -2.57 -12.27
N GLN A 52 -24.74 -2.32 -13.50
CA GLN A 52 -24.70 -0.99 -14.12
C GLN A 52 -25.56 0.02 -13.37
N ALA A 53 -26.78 -0.35 -13.00
CA ALA A 53 -27.66 0.49 -12.19
C ALA A 53 -27.00 0.82 -10.83
N LEU A 54 -26.47 -0.18 -10.13
CA LEU A 54 -25.76 0.02 -8.86
C LEU A 54 -24.53 0.92 -9.01
N PHE A 55 -23.79 0.81 -10.12
CA PHE A 55 -22.66 1.68 -10.39
C PHE A 55 -23.09 3.15 -10.53
N LEU A 56 -24.23 3.42 -11.17
CA LEU A 56 -24.78 4.76 -11.28
C LEU A 56 -25.26 5.28 -9.92
N ASP A 57 -25.94 4.46 -9.12
CA ASP A 57 -26.33 4.83 -7.75
C ASP A 57 -25.10 5.17 -6.89
N PHE A 58 -24.01 4.40 -7.00
CA PHE A 58 -22.75 4.69 -6.33
C PHE A 58 -22.06 5.94 -6.86
N LEU A 59 -22.18 6.24 -8.15
CA LEU A 59 -21.66 7.48 -8.72
C LEU A 59 -22.41 8.69 -8.16
N ASP A 60 -23.74 8.64 -8.13
CA ASP A 60 -24.59 9.70 -7.59
C ASP A 60 -24.34 9.91 -6.08
N ALA A 61 -24.06 8.83 -5.34
CA ALA A 61 -23.64 8.89 -3.94
C ALA A 61 -22.18 9.33 -3.72
N GLY A 62 -21.42 9.60 -4.79
CA GLY A 62 -20.01 9.99 -4.72
C GLY A 62 -19.06 8.87 -4.27
N LEU A 63 -19.50 7.61 -4.32
CA LEU A 63 -18.72 6.40 -3.98
C LEU A 63 -17.93 5.85 -5.17
N VAL A 64 -18.23 6.30 -6.38
CA VAL A 64 -17.46 6.03 -7.60
C VAL A 64 -16.73 7.30 -8.03
N TYR A 65 -15.49 7.17 -8.46
CA TYR A 65 -14.74 8.28 -9.05
C TYR A 65 -13.74 7.81 -10.10
N ARG A 66 -13.27 8.75 -10.94
CA ARG A 66 -12.23 8.51 -11.94
C ARG A 66 -10.97 9.29 -11.57
N LYS A 67 -9.81 8.64 -11.64
CA LYS A 67 -8.50 9.28 -11.51
C LYS A 67 -7.47 8.66 -12.44
N GLU A 68 -6.43 9.42 -12.78
CA GLU A 68 -5.21 8.82 -13.31
C GLU A 68 -4.50 8.06 -12.20
N SER A 69 -4.13 6.82 -12.46
CA SER A 69 -3.40 5.98 -11.51
C SER A 69 -2.33 5.20 -12.25
N ALA A 70 -1.19 5.01 -11.58
CA ALA A 70 -0.29 3.93 -11.95
C ALA A 70 -1.01 2.60 -11.66
N VAL A 71 -1.11 1.75 -12.66
CA VAL A 71 -1.87 0.51 -12.62
C VAL A 71 -0.98 -0.67 -12.99
N ASN A 72 -1.30 -1.82 -12.41
CA ASN A 72 -0.63 -3.09 -12.69
C ASN A 72 -1.10 -3.57 -14.06
N TRP A 73 -0.21 -3.56 -15.05
CA TRP A 73 -0.49 -3.98 -16.41
C TRP A 73 0.09 -5.36 -16.68
N ASP A 74 -0.76 -6.30 -17.10
CA ASP A 74 -0.32 -7.60 -17.58
C ASP A 74 -0.03 -7.51 -19.08
N PRO A 75 1.23 -7.69 -19.53
CA PRO A 75 1.58 -7.57 -20.95
C PRO A 75 1.13 -8.75 -21.80
N VAL A 76 0.79 -9.89 -21.20
CA VAL A 76 0.28 -11.07 -21.91
C VAL A 76 -1.24 -10.97 -22.04
N ASP A 77 -1.91 -10.69 -20.93
CA ASP A 77 -3.36 -10.53 -20.89
C ASP A 77 -3.81 -9.15 -21.43
N MET A 78 -2.89 -8.22 -21.66
CA MET A 78 -3.12 -6.87 -22.18
C MET A 78 -4.23 -6.13 -21.42
N THR A 79 -4.16 -6.16 -20.08
CA THR A 79 -5.16 -5.53 -19.21
C THR A 79 -4.55 -5.01 -17.93
N VAL A 80 -5.25 -4.05 -17.31
CA VAL A 80 -5.06 -3.72 -15.90
C VAL A 80 -5.53 -4.88 -15.01
N LEU A 81 -4.76 -5.13 -13.95
CA LEU A 81 -5.07 -6.00 -12.82
C LEU A 81 -5.24 -5.16 -11.56
N ALA A 82 -6.17 -5.54 -10.67
CA ALA A 82 -6.19 -4.99 -9.32
C ALA A 82 -5.02 -5.57 -8.49
N ASN A 83 -4.72 -4.96 -7.33
CA ASN A 83 -3.61 -5.44 -6.48
C ASN A 83 -3.82 -6.89 -6.03
N GLU A 84 -5.06 -7.30 -5.82
CA GLU A 84 -5.44 -8.65 -5.39
C GLU A 84 -5.28 -9.69 -6.50
N GLN A 85 -5.08 -9.24 -7.75
CA GLN A 85 -4.88 -10.08 -8.92
C GLN A 85 -3.40 -10.20 -9.30
N VAL A 86 -2.49 -9.63 -8.50
CA VAL A 86 -1.04 -9.76 -8.65
C VAL A 86 -0.53 -10.67 -7.53
N ILE A 87 0.10 -11.78 -7.92
CA ILE A 87 0.66 -12.77 -7.00
C ILE A 87 2.17 -12.80 -7.26
N ASP A 88 2.97 -12.45 -6.26
CA ASP A 88 4.44 -12.41 -6.33
C ASP A 88 4.96 -11.62 -7.55
N GLY A 89 4.39 -10.42 -7.77
CA GLY A 89 4.77 -9.54 -8.88
C GLY A 89 4.28 -9.98 -10.26
N LYS A 90 3.53 -11.08 -10.32
CA LYS A 90 3.06 -11.69 -11.57
C LYS A 90 1.54 -11.66 -11.68
N GLY A 91 1.04 -11.65 -12.91
CA GLY A 91 -0.39 -11.79 -13.16
C GLY A 91 -0.88 -13.13 -12.64
N TRP A 92 -1.93 -13.14 -11.80
CA TRP A 92 -2.44 -14.37 -11.15
C TRP A 92 -2.82 -15.49 -12.12
N ARG A 93 -3.06 -15.15 -13.40
CA ARG A 93 -3.42 -16.07 -14.47
C ARG A 93 -2.29 -16.29 -15.47
N SER A 94 -1.72 -15.21 -16.01
CA SER A 94 -0.69 -15.29 -17.07
C SER A 94 0.66 -15.77 -16.53
N GLY A 95 0.96 -15.52 -15.25
CA GLY A 95 2.29 -15.68 -14.68
C GLY A 95 3.33 -14.68 -15.21
N ALA A 96 2.92 -13.71 -16.03
CA ALA A 96 3.81 -12.70 -16.60
C ALA A 96 4.17 -11.64 -15.56
N THR A 97 5.41 -11.14 -15.63
CA THR A 97 5.85 -9.99 -14.83
C THR A 97 5.01 -8.76 -15.18
N ILE A 98 4.48 -8.11 -14.17
CA ILE A 98 3.60 -6.95 -14.32
C ILE A 98 4.40 -5.67 -14.65
N GLU A 99 3.88 -4.87 -15.57
CA GLU A 99 4.37 -3.54 -15.91
C GLU A 99 3.56 -2.45 -15.18
N ARG A 100 4.13 -1.25 -14.97
CA ARG A 100 3.37 -0.09 -14.50
C ARG A 100 3.02 0.82 -15.68
N ARG A 101 1.73 1.10 -15.85
CA ARG A 101 1.24 2.10 -16.83
C ARG A 101 0.42 3.16 -16.13
N LYS A 102 0.42 4.39 -16.64
CA LYS A 102 -0.50 5.44 -16.19
C LYS A 102 -1.74 5.40 -17.07
N LEU A 103 -2.89 5.14 -16.44
CA LEU A 103 -4.18 5.12 -17.11
C LEU A 103 -5.23 5.80 -16.24
N SER A 104 -6.18 6.48 -16.88
CA SER A 104 -7.39 6.94 -16.20
C SER A 104 -8.32 5.75 -15.94
N GLN A 105 -8.61 5.44 -14.68
CA GLN A 105 -9.43 4.30 -14.27
C GLN A 105 -10.56 4.74 -13.33
N TRP A 106 -11.60 3.92 -13.25
CA TRP A 106 -12.70 4.05 -12.30
C TRP A 106 -12.42 3.25 -11.02
N PHE A 107 -12.75 3.86 -9.89
CA PHE A 107 -12.52 3.32 -8.56
C PHE A 107 -13.79 3.37 -7.72
N LEU A 108 -13.99 2.34 -6.89
CA LEU A 108 -14.99 2.32 -5.82
C LEU A 108 -14.32 2.69 -4.50
N LYS A 109 -14.91 3.63 -3.75
CA LYS A 109 -14.44 4.13 -2.44
C LYS A 109 -14.66 3.14 -1.30
N ILE A 110 -14.17 1.91 -1.44
CA ILE A 110 -14.28 0.90 -0.38
C ILE A 110 -13.58 1.34 0.92
N THR A 111 -12.58 2.22 0.84
CA THR A 111 -11.88 2.78 2.01
C THR A 111 -12.79 3.61 2.91
N GLN A 112 -13.88 4.19 2.38
CA GLN A 112 -14.88 4.91 3.18
C GLN A 112 -15.60 3.99 4.16
N PHE A 113 -15.60 2.67 3.91
CA PHE A 113 -16.24 1.64 4.73
C PHE A 113 -15.22 0.82 5.51
N ALA A 114 -13.95 1.24 5.62
CA ALA A 114 -12.89 0.43 6.22
C ALA A 114 -13.15 0.10 7.70
N ASP A 115 -13.69 1.05 8.47
CA ASP A 115 -14.11 0.81 9.87
C ASP A 115 -15.26 -0.20 9.96
N ASP A 116 -16.30 -0.03 9.15
CA ASP A 116 -17.46 -0.94 9.11
C ASP A 116 -17.05 -2.35 8.69
N LEU A 117 -16.16 -2.47 7.69
CA LEU A 117 -15.61 -3.74 7.24
C LEU A 117 -14.81 -4.42 8.34
N LEU A 118 -13.95 -3.68 9.04
CA LEU A 118 -13.14 -4.22 10.13
C LEU A 118 -14.03 -4.68 11.31
N GLY A 119 -14.97 -3.84 11.74
CA GLY A 119 -15.91 -4.19 12.80
C GLY A 119 -16.81 -5.36 12.41
N GLY A 120 -17.25 -5.41 11.15
CA GLY A 120 -18.02 -6.52 10.59
C GLY A 120 -17.25 -7.84 10.62
N VAL A 121 -15.98 -7.86 10.21
CA VAL A 121 -15.13 -9.06 10.25
C VAL A 121 -14.97 -9.58 11.68
N GLN A 122 -14.77 -8.68 12.64
CA GLN A 122 -14.62 -9.03 14.06
C GLN A 122 -15.90 -9.63 14.66
N ALA A 123 -17.07 -9.21 14.19
CA ALA A 123 -18.37 -9.70 14.65
C ALA A 123 -18.76 -11.09 14.07
N LEU A 124 -18.02 -11.64 13.11
CA LEU A 124 -18.34 -12.93 12.47
C LEU A 124 -17.90 -14.14 13.34
N GLU A 125 -18.75 -14.52 14.31
CA GLU A 125 -18.47 -15.60 15.26
C GLU A 125 -18.24 -16.97 14.62
N HIS A 126 -18.89 -17.26 13.49
CA HIS A 126 -18.84 -18.56 12.82
C HIS A 126 -17.86 -18.61 11.64
N TRP A 127 -17.01 -17.58 11.46
CA TRP A 127 -15.99 -17.57 10.43
C TRP A 127 -14.67 -18.17 10.92
N PRO A 128 -13.92 -18.90 10.05
CA PRO A 128 -12.60 -19.39 10.41
C PRO A 128 -11.66 -18.25 10.78
N ASP A 129 -10.95 -18.37 11.90
CA ASP A 129 -10.04 -17.33 12.40
C ASP A 129 -8.96 -16.94 11.39
N LYS A 130 -8.47 -17.91 10.60
CA LYS A 130 -7.52 -17.66 9.52
C LYS A 130 -8.07 -16.66 8.50
N VAL A 131 -9.35 -16.78 8.13
CA VAL A 131 -9.98 -15.88 7.14
C VAL A 131 -10.19 -14.49 7.75
N LYS A 132 -10.64 -14.40 9.01
CA LYS A 132 -10.77 -13.13 9.72
C LYS A 132 -9.43 -12.41 9.81
N LEU A 133 -8.38 -13.10 10.25
CA LEU A 133 -7.03 -12.54 10.36
C LEU A 133 -6.49 -12.07 8.99
N MET A 134 -6.73 -12.83 7.91
CA MET A 134 -6.36 -12.39 6.55
C MET A 134 -7.06 -11.08 6.16
N GLN A 135 -8.36 -10.94 6.46
CA GLN A 135 -9.12 -9.73 6.19
C GLN A 135 -8.67 -8.55 7.07
N GLU A 136 -8.46 -8.77 8.36
CA GLU A 136 -7.97 -7.74 9.29
C GLU A 136 -6.60 -7.20 8.86
N ASN A 137 -5.68 -8.08 8.49
CA ASN A 137 -4.35 -7.70 7.98
C ASN A 137 -4.42 -7.01 6.60
N TRP A 138 -5.41 -7.39 5.78
CA TRP A 138 -5.65 -6.79 4.47
C TRP A 138 -6.23 -5.38 4.60
N ILE A 139 -7.23 -5.19 5.48
CA ILE A 139 -7.83 -3.90 5.79
C ILE A 139 -6.78 -2.99 6.45
N GLY A 140 -6.06 -3.55 7.43
CA GLY A 140 -4.85 -2.99 8.03
C GLY A 140 -5.04 -1.60 8.60
N LYS A 141 -5.86 -1.47 9.66
CA LYS A 141 -6.02 -0.21 10.40
C LYS A 141 -4.75 0.09 11.19
N SER A 142 -4.20 1.28 11.01
CA SER A 142 -3.05 1.75 11.78
C SER A 142 -3.29 3.16 12.30
N GLN A 143 -3.11 3.36 13.60
CA GLN A 143 -3.09 4.69 14.20
C GLN A 143 -1.64 5.16 14.34
N GLY A 144 -1.38 6.40 13.94
CA GLY A 144 -0.03 6.93 13.87
C GLY A 144 0.00 8.45 13.96
N LEU A 145 1.16 8.99 13.63
CA LEU A 145 1.41 10.42 13.57
C LEU A 145 1.71 10.82 12.12
N GLN A 146 1.00 11.84 11.63
CA GLN A 146 1.33 12.54 10.40
C GLN A 146 1.92 13.90 10.77
N PHE A 147 3.09 14.23 10.24
CA PHE A 147 3.78 15.49 10.52
C PHE A 147 4.73 15.86 9.41
N LYS A 148 5.33 17.05 9.49
CA LYS A 148 6.27 17.54 8.49
C LYS A 148 7.63 17.81 9.10
N PHE A 149 8.68 17.39 8.40
CA PHE A 149 10.04 17.86 8.67
C PHE A 149 10.32 19.13 7.86
N ALA A 150 10.91 20.14 8.49
CA ALA A 150 11.47 21.27 7.79
C ALA A 150 12.78 20.86 7.09
N LEU A 151 12.96 21.28 5.84
CA LEU A 151 14.13 20.97 5.04
C LEU A 151 15.11 22.14 4.99
N SER A 152 16.39 21.82 4.76
CA SER A 152 17.48 22.81 4.67
C SER A 152 17.34 23.80 3.52
N ASP A 153 16.52 23.51 2.51
CA ASP A 153 16.20 24.42 1.40
C ASP A 153 14.98 25.33 1.66
N GLY A 154 14.44 25.30 2.89
CA GLY A 154 13.22 26.01 3.27
C GLY A 154 11.93 25.29 2.86
N GLY A 155 12.03 24.10 2.25
CA GLY A 155 10.89 23.24 1.97
C GLY A 155 10.44 22.42 3.20
N GLU A 156 9.47 21.54 2.96
CA GLU A 156 8.97 20.60 3.97
C GLU A 156 8.77 19.23 3.33
N VAL A 157 8.94 18.16 4.11
CA VAL A 157 8.55 16.80 3.73
C VAL A 157 7.58 16.24 4.74
N GLU A 158 6.38 15.89 4.27
CA GLU A 158 5.35 15.28 5.10
C GLU A 158 5.58 13.77 5.21
N VAL A 159 5.55 13.24 6.42
CA VAL A 159 5.74 11.82 6.71
C VAL A 159 4.56 11.27 7.52
N PHE A 160 4.40 9.96 7.47
CA PHE A 160 3.49 9.22 8.34
C PHE A 160 4.23 8.06 9.03
N THR A 161 3.97 7.85 10.32
CA THR A 161 4.51 6.71 11.08
C THR A 161 3.47 6.08 11.99
N THR A 162 3.49 4.75 12.11
CA THR A 162 2.72 3.99 13.12
C THR A 162 3.51 3.78 14.42
N ARG A 163 4.77 4.22 14.43
CA ARG A 163 5.71 4.14 15.55
C ARG A 163 6.23 5.54 15.96
N PRO A 164 5.35 6.50 16.28
CA PRO A 164 5.81 7.80 16.76
C PRO A 164 6.60 7.70 18.08
N ASP A 165 6.42 6.61 18.84
CA ASP A 165 7.21 6.29 20.03
C ASP A 165 8.71 6.23 19.74
N THR A 166 9.13 5.83 18.53
CA THR A 166 10.53 5.65 18.19
C THR A 166 11.17 6.86 17.51
N ILE A 167 10.54 8.04 17.57
CA ILE A 167 10.99 9.24 16.85
C ILE A 167 12.42 9.68 17.24
N PHE A 168 12.83 9.50 18.50
CA PHE A 168 14.20 9.77 18.93
C PHE A 168 15.23 8.73 18.46
N GLY A 169 14.82 7.72 17.71
CA GLY A 169 15.72 6.80 17.00
C GLY A 169 15.86 7.13 15.52
N SER A 170 15.28 8.26 15.06
CA SER A 170 15.34 8.69 13.67
C SER A 170 16.78 8.88 13.20
N SER A 171 17.12 8.26 12.07
CA SER A 171 18.47 8.30 11.51
C SER A 171 18.54 9.00 10.15
N PHE A 172 17.48 8.88 9.36
CA PHE A 172 17.34 9.49 8.04
C PHE A 172 15.88 9.73 7.69
N VAL A 173 15.63 10.52 6.66
CA VAL A 173 14.33 10.60 5.98
C VAL A 173 14.46 9.96 4.60
N ALA A 174 13.51 9.13 4.20
CA ALA A 174 13.48 8.49 2.89
C ALA A 174 12.21 8.87 2.13
N ILE A 175 12.37 9.28 0.88
CA ILE A 175 11.29 9.65 -0.03
C ILE A 175 11.23 8.69 -1.22
N ALA A 176 10.01 8.47 -1.74
CA ALA A 176 9.80 7.65 -2.92
C ALA A 176 10.46 8.25 -4.17
N ALA A 177 10.86 7.39 -5.12
CA ALA A 177 11.49 7.80 -6.37
C ALA A 177 10.62 8.74 -7.23
N ASP A 178 9.30 8.66 -7.10
CA ASP A 178 8.33 9.49 -7.79
C ASP A 178 7.76 10.63 -6.94
N HIS A 179 8.31 10.85 -5.73
CA HIS A 179 7.95 11.96 -4.85
C HIS A 179 8.25 13.32 -5.52
N PRO A 180 7.43 14.38 -5.31
CA PRO A 180 7.66 15.69 -5.93
C PRO A 180 9.07 16.26 -5.69
N ILE A 181 9.62 16.10 -4.48
CA ILE A 181 10.99 16.50 -4.14
C ILE A 181 12.01 15.75 -5.00
N ALA A 182 11.87 14.42 -5.15
CA ALA A 182 12.76 13.60 -5.96
C ALA A 182 12.73 14.02 -7.45
N ARG A 183 11.53 14.30 -7.99
CA ARG A 183 11.37 14.78 -9.37
C ARG A 183 12.06 16.12 -9.60
N LYS A 184 11.86 17.09 -8.69
CA LYS A 184 12.51 18.40 -8.76
C LYS A 184 14.04 18.27 -8.69
N LEU A 185 14.57 17.38 -7.86
CA LEU A 185 16.00 17.11 -7.79
C LEU A 185 16.55 16.51 -9.09
N ALA A 186 15.80 15.60 -9.72
CA ALA A 186 16.19 14.97 -10.98
C ALA A 186 16.23 15.92 -12.18
N GLU A 187 15.53 17.05 -12.14
CA GLU A 187 15.66 18.11 -13.14
C GLU A 187 17.04 18.79 -13.09
N ALA A 188 17.68 18.82 -11.91
CA ALA A 188 18.96 19.50 -11.68
C ALA A 188 20.16 18.54 -11.59
N ASP A 189 19.96 17.29 -11.14
CA ASP A 189 21.02 16.29 -10.96
C ASP A 189 20.78 15.04 -11.83
N PRO A 190 21.61 14.82 -12.88
CA PRO A 190 21.53 13.62 -13.71
C PRO A 190 21.70 12.30 -12.94
N LYS A 191 22.40 12.30 -11.80
CA LYS A 191 22.56 11.10 -10.96
C LYS A 191 21.26 10.78 -10.22
N ALA A 192 20.56 11.80 -9.73
CA ALA A 192 19.24 11.62 -9.14
C ALA A 192 18.24 11.08 -10.18
N ALA A 193 18.26 11.61 -11.41
CA ALA A 193 17.45 11.12 -12.51
C ALA A 193 17.75 9.64 -12.84
N ALA A 194 19.03 9.27 -12.94
CA ALA A 194 19.44 7.89 -13.18
C ALA A 194 19.00 6.94 -12.05
N PHE A 195 19.07 7.39 -10.80
CA PHE A 195 18.63 6.59 -9.65
C PHE A 195 17.10 6.40 -9.63
N ILE A 196 16.33 7.43 -10.00
CA ILE A 196 14.88 7.31 -10.13
C ILE A 196 14.51 6.29 -11.22
N GLU A 197 15.20 6.31 -12.36
CA GLU A 197 15.00 5.30 -13.41
C GLU A 197 15.39 3.89 -12.95
N LEU A 198 16.48 3.76 -12.17
CA LEU A 198 16.84 2.49 -11.54
C LEU A 198 15.74 1.97 -10.61
N CYS A 199 15.14 2.83 -9.80
CA CYS A 199 14.04 2.46 -8.91
C CYS A 199 12.81 1.98 -9.69
N LYS A 200 12.53 2.59 -10.86
CA LYS A 200 11.41 2.18 -11.73
C LYS A 200 11.61 0.81 -12.39
N GLN A 201 12.85 0.34 -12.50
CA GLN A 201 13.18 -0.99 -13.01
C GLN A 201 13.05 -2.09 -11.95
N GLY A 202 12.91 -1.71 -10.67
CA GLY A 202 12.75 -2.62 -9.54
C GLY A 202 11.34 -3.23 -9.40
N GLY A 203 11.20 -4.09 -8.40
CA GLY A 203 9.90 -4.68 -8.06
C GLY A 203 8.95 -3.62 -7.51
N THR A 204 7.66 -3.73 -7.79
CA THR A 204 6.70 -2.65 -7.48
C THR A 204 5.69 -3.06 -6.40
N THR A 205 5.73 -4.32 -5.98
CA THR A 205 4.96 -4.81 -4.85
C THR A 205 5.76 -4.70 -3.56
N ALA A 206 5.08 -4.53 -2.42
CA ALA A 206 5.73 -4.49 -1.11
C ALA A 206 6.55 -5.77 -0.84
N ALA A 207 6.06 -6.94 -1.27
CA ALA A 207 6.73 -8.23 -1.07
C ALA A 207 8.04 -8.35 -1.88
N GLU A 208 8.07 -7.85 -3.12
CA GLU A 208 9.31 -7.84 -3.91
C GLU A 208 10.32 -6.86 -3.32
N LEU A 209 9.88 -5.67 -2.92
CA LEU A 209 10.74 -4.65 -2.32
C LEU A 209 11.36 -5.12 -0.99
N GLU A 210 10.66 -5.94 -0.22
CA GLU A 210 11.19 -6.54 1.01
C GLU A 210 12.40 -7.43 0.74
N THR A 211 12.39 -8.20 -0.35
CA THR A 211 13.50 -9.12 -0.70
C THR A 211 14.64 -8.45 -1.46
N GLN A 212 14.41 -7.28 -2.05
CA GLN A 212 15.41 -6.55 -2.80
C GLN A 212 16.45 -5.88 -1.91
N GLU A 213 17.66 -5.73 -2.46
CA GLU A 213 18.68 -4.90 -1.83
C GLU A 213 18.16 -3.47 -1.65
N LYS A 214 18.30 -2.92 -0.44
CA LYS A 214 17.89 -1.55 -0.14
C LYS A 214 18.90 -0.59 -0.75
N LEU A 215 18.44 0.22 -1.70
CA LEU A 215 19.23 1.21 -2.41
C LEU A 215 18.72 2.61 -2.06
N GLY A 216 19.65 3.54 -1.94
CA GLY A 216 19.39 4.94 -1.64
C GLY A 216 20.34 5.87 -2.37
N PHE A 217 19.83 7.04 -2.71
CA PHE A 217 20.55 8.18 -3.25
C PHE A 217 20.47 9.35 -2.28
N ASP A 218 21.62 9.82 -1.77
CA ASP A 218 21.70 10.99 -0.89
C ASP A 218 21.36 12.26 -1.70
N THR A 219 20.32 12.96 -1.29
CA THR A 219 19.84 14.16 -1.98
C THR A 219 20.66 15.40 -1.67
N GLY A 220 21.51 15.36 -0.63
CA GLY A 220 22.17 16.52 -0.06
C GLY A 220 21.26 17.39 0.81
N LEU A 221 19.94 17.17 0.81
CA LEU A 221 18.99 17.84 1.70
C LEU A 221 19.08 17.27 3.11
N ARG A 222 18.80 18.14 4.08
CA ARG A 222 18.72 17.80 5.50
C ARG A 222 17.33 18.12 6.03
N ALA A 223 16.82 17.25 6.89
CA ALA A 223 15.53 17.41 7.58
C ALA A 223 15.78 17.68 9.06
N ALA A 224 15.26 18.77 9.60
CA ALA A 224 15.41 19.14 11.01
C ALA A 224 14.45 18.32 11.89
N HIS A 225 14.97 17.63 12.91
CA HIS A 225 14.17 16.81 13.81
C HIS A 225 13.14 17.67 14.58
N PRO A 226 11.86 17.24 14.69
CA PRO A 226 10.78 18.10 15.22
C PRO A 226 10.94 18.46 16.70
N PHE A 227 11.70 17.68 17.47
CA PHE A 227 12.00 17.97 18.88
C PHE A 227 13.36 18.65 19.10
N ASP A 228 14.23 18.69 18.09
CA ASP A 228 15.55 19.31 18.18
C ASP A 228 16.00 19.80 16.80
N SER A 229 15.91 21.10 16.56
CA SER A 229 16.28 21.69 15.27
C SER A 229 17.78 21.62 14.96
N ALA A 230 18.64 21.38 15.95
CA ALA A 230 20.07 21.17 15.73
C ALA A 230 20.37 19.74 15.24
N TRP A 231 19.42 18.82 15.41
CA TRP A 231 19.53 17.46 14.90
C TRP A 231 19.01 17.39 13.47
N GLU A 232 19.96 17.31 12.53
CA GLU A 232 19.67 17.18 11.10
C GLU A 232 19.76 15.72 10.62
N LEU A 233 18.73 15.28 9.91
CA LEU A 233 18.63 13.96 9.30
C LEU A 233 18.92 14.04 7.78
N PRO A 234 19.80 13.22 7.20
CA PRO A 234 19.95 13.15 5.75
C PRO A 234 18.65 12.71 5.08
N VAL A 235 18.33 13.32 3.94
CA VAL A 235 17.20 12.93 3.09
C VAL A 235 17.69 12.07 1.93
N TYR A 236 17.13 10.88 1.78
CA TYR A 236 17.44 9.94 0.70
C TYR A 236 16.25 9.73 -0.23
N ILE A 237 16.50 9.58 -1.53
CA ILE A 237 15.58 8.87 -2.42
C ILE A 237 15.83 7.38 -2.23
N ALA A 238 14.81 6.59 -1.92
CA ALA A 238 14.96 5.18 -1.59
C ALA A 238 14.07 4.28 -2.47
N ASN A 239 14.58 3.10 -2.87
CA ASN A 239 13.84 2.17 -3.71
C ASN A 239 12.71 1.43 -2.98
N PHE A 240 12.71 1.42 -1.65
CA PHE A 240 11.73 0.70 -0.83
C PHE A 240 10.59 1.59 -0.29
N VAL A 241 10.58 2.89 -0.62
CA VAL A 241 9.51 3.82 -0.26
C VAL A 241 8.59 4.02 -1.47
N LEU A 242 7.29 3.86 -1.27
CA LEU A 242 6.27 3.94 -2.33
C LEU A 242 5.39 5.18 -2.16
N MET A 243 5.19 5.95 -3.23
CA MET A 243 4.29 7.13 -3.21
C MET A 243 2.84 6.77 -2.91
N ASP A 244 2.40 5.57 -3.33
CA ASP A 244 1.05 5.08 -3.06
C ASP A 244 0.85 4.61 -1.59
N TYR A 245 1.86 4.74 -0.72
CA TYR A 245 1.80 4.35 0.70
C TYR A 245 2.10 5.53 1.62
N GLY A 246 1.11 5.90 2.45
CA GLY A 246 1.21 7.06 3.33
C GLY A 246 1.35 8.36 2.53
N THR A 247 2.39 9.13 2.82
CA THR A 247 2.69 10.41 2.17
C THR A 247 3.75 10.28 1.06
N GLY A 248 4.21 9.06 0.78
CA GLY A 248 5.37 8.82 -0.09
C GLY A 248 6.71 9.19 0.54
N ALA A 249 6.74 9.42 1.86
CA ALA A 249 7.94 9.66 2.64
C ALA A 249 7.82 9.06 4.05
N VAL A 250 8.94 8.61 4.60
CA VAL A 250 9.07 8.04 5.95
C VAL A 250 10.36 8.53 6.60
N PHE A 251 10.45 8.47 7.92
CA PHE A 251 11.75 8.55 8.61
C PHE A 251 12.17 7.15 9.05
N GLY A 252 13.45 6.86 8.91
CA GLY A 252 14.01 5.56 9.24
C GLY A 252 14.44 5.49 10.70
N VAL A 253 14.09 4.39 11.37
CA VAL A 253 14.48 4.09 12.76
C VAL A 253 15.22 2.74 12.80
N PRO A 254 16.51 2.73 12.48
CA PRO A 254 17.25 1.49 12.21
C PRO A 254 17.27 0.48 13.36
N ALA A 255 17.23 0.93 14.61
CA ALA A 255 17.22 0.00 15.74
C ALA A 255 15.91 -0.80 15.88
N HIS A 256 14.82 -0.38 15.19
CA HIS A 256 13.46 -0.89 15.42
C HIS A 256 12.66 -1.19 14.15
N ASP A 257 13.26 -1.07 12.97
CA ASP A 257 12.74 -1.57 11.69
C ASP A 257 13.88 -2.23 10.92
N GLN A 258 13.67 -3.48 10.51
CA GLN A 258 14.70 -4.29 9.86
C GLN A 258 15.16 -3.72 8.51
N ARG A 259 14.26 -3.09 7.76
CA ARG A 259 14.58 -2.48 6.46
C ARG A 259 15.45 -1.25 6.67
N ASP A 260 15.11 -0.46 7.69
CA ASP A 260 15.90 0.71 8.09
C ASP A 260 17.26 0.30 8.64
N PHE A 261 17.34 -0.82 9.36
CA PHE A 261 18.60 -1.40 9.85
C PHE A 261 19.55 -1.77 8.71
N GLU A 262 19.06 -2.52 7.72
CA GLU A 262 19.83 -2.92 6.55
C GLU A 262 20.32 -1.69 5.76
N PHE A 263 19.44 -0.72 5.57
CA PHE A 263 19.75 0.53 4.89
C PHE A 263 20.81 1.34 5.67
N ALA A 264 20.58 1.61 6.95
CA ALA A 264 21.51 2.37 7.77
C ALA A 264 22.87 1.70 7.92
N THR A 265 22.90 0.37 8.06
CA THR A 265 24.15 -0.40 8.10
C THR A 265 24.95 -0.22 6.80
N LYS A 266 24.28 -0.34 5.64
CA LYS A 266 24.92 -0.17 4.33
C LYS A 266 25.45 1.25 4.11
N TYR A 267 24.67 2.26 4.46
CA TYR A 267 25.01 3.67 4.27
C TYR A 267 25.76 4.28 5.46
N LYS A 268 26.10 3.48 6.48
CA LYS A 268 26.82 3.88 7.71
C LYS A 268 26.12 5.04 8.44
N LEU A 269 24.80 4.98 8.48
CA LEU A 269 23.96 5.94 9.18
C LEU A 269 23.87 5.57 10.67
N PRO A 270 23.63 6.55 11.58
CA PRO A 270 23.52 6.28 13.01
C PRO A 270 22.42 5.26 13.34
N ILE A 271 22.68 4.33 14.26
CA ILE A 271 21.70 3.35 14.74
C ILE A 271 21.58 3.53 16.25
N ARG A 272 20.47 4.13 16.69
CA ARG A 272 20.22 4.45 18.11
C ARG A 272 19.08 3.62 18.66
N ARG A 273 19.34 2.86 19.73
CA ARG A 273 18.29 2.12 20.45
C ARG A 273 17.40 3.07 21.24
N VAL A 274 16.10 3.01 20.98
CA VAL A 274 15.06 3.76 21.70
C VAL A 274 13.98 2.92 22.38
N VAL A 275 13.93 1.63 22.09
CA VAL A 275 13.08 0.64 22.78
C VAL A 275 13.95 -0.49 23.30
N SER A 276 13.75 -0.89 24.55
CA SER A 276 14.49 -1.98 25.18
C SER A 276 13.58 -2.82 26.08
N GLU A 277 13.81 -4.13 26.08
CA GLU A 277 13.31 -5.07 27.08
C GLU A 277 14.38 -5.25 28.17
N GLY A 278 14.07 -4.80 29.39
CA GLY A 278 15.00 -4.79 30.52
C GLY A 278 16.06 -3.67 30.42
N ASP A 279 17.14 -3.81 31.20
CA ASP A 279 18.16 -2.76 31.46
C ASP A 279 19.13 -2.45 30.30
N LYS A 280 18.82 -2.81 29.04
CA LYS A 280 19.63 -2.44 27.87
C LYS A 280 19.35 -1.00 27.42
N ALA A 281 19.60 -0.03 28.30
CA ALA A 281 19.50 1.39 28.00
C ALA A 281 20.66 1.94 27.15
N ASN A 282 21.61 1.12 26.71
CA ASN A 282 22.73 1.59 25.89
C ASN A 282 22.20 2.13 24.54
N PRO A 283 22.47 3.41 24.18
CA PRO A 283 22.09 3.97 22.89
C PRO A 283 22.80 3.29 21.72
N ASP A 284 24.02 2.79 21.92
CA ASP A 284 24.79 2.11 20.88
C ASP A 284 24.16 0.76 20.56
N PHE A 285 23.65 0.63 19.33
CA PHE A 285 23.03 -0.59 18.86
C PHE A 285 24.09 -1.54 18.32
N SER A 286 24.33 -2.64 19.04
CA SER A 286 25.35 -3.64 18.71
C SER A 286 24.77 -4.96 18.20
N ASP A 287 23.45 -5.06 18.06
CA ASP A 287 22.80 -6.31 17.66
C ASP A 287 22.90 -6.50 16.14
N SER A 288 22.77 -7.75 15.68
CA SER A 288 22.85 -8.11 14.26
C SER A 288 21.58 -7.83 13.46
N GLU A 289 20.47 -7.53 14.14
CA GLU A 289 19.14 -7.32 13.56
C GLU A 289 18.36 -6.28 14.37
N ALA A 290 17.36 -5.65 13.76
CA ALA A 290 16.52 -4.65 14.42
C ALA A 290 15.66 -5.27 15.53
N TYR A 291 15.54 -4.57 16.66
CA TYR A 291 14.67 -5.00 17.76
C TYR A 291 13.23 -4.52 17.53
N THR A 292 12.35 -5.44 17.14
CA THR A 292 10.91 -5.18 16.90
C THR A 292 10.00 -5.65 18.03
N GLY A 293 10.58 -6.20 19.11
CA GLY A 293 9.87 -6.74 20.25
C GLY A 293 9.24 -5.69 21.18
N PRO A 294 8.51 -6.13 22.22
CA PRO A 294 7.92 -5.26 23.23
C PRO A 294 9.01 -4.58 24.08
N GLY A 295 8.68 -3.49 24.78
CA GLY A 295 9.67 -2.87 25.68
C GLY A 295 9.22 -1.55 26.26
N THR A 296 10.17 -0.91 26.93
CA THR A 296 10.04 0.46 27.44
C THR A 296 10.96 1.39 26.66
N LEU A 297 10.61 2.67 26.66
CA LEU A 297 11.37 3.70 25.96
C LEU A 297 12.65 4.02 26.73
N VAL A 298 13.76 4.09 26.00
CA VAL A 298 15.09 4.43 26.49
C VAL A 298 15.73 5.44 25.53
N ASN A 299 16.71 6.22 25.99
CA ASN A 299 17.44 7.19 25.14
C ASN A 299 16.54 8.16 24.36
N SER A 300 15.35 8.44 24.89
CA SER A 300 14.22 9.11 24.25
C SER A 300 13.72 10.30 25.08
N HIS A 301 14.59 10.87 25.91
CA HIS A 301 14.35 12.09 26.68
C HIS A 301 13.09 11.97 27.55
N PHE A 302 12.05 12.76 27.26
CA PHE A 302 10.82 12.78 28.03
C PHE A 302 9.99 11.49 27.93
N LEU A 303 10.35 10.58 27.01
CA LEU A 303 9.71 9.28 26.89
C LEU A 303 10.36 8.21 27.76
N ASP A 304 11.55 8.45 28.31
CA ASP A 304 12.31 7.42 29.04
C ASP A 304 11.47 6.82 30.19
N GLY A 305 11.42 5.49 30.22
CA GLY A 305 10.65 4.71 31.20
C GLY A 305 9.16 4.50 30.87
N MET A 306 8.61 5.14 29.83
CA MET A 306 7.25 4.88 29.37
C MET A 306 7.14 3.53 28.66
N ASP A 307 5.96 2.91 28.68
CA ASP A 307 5.64 1.84 27.73
C ASP A 307 5.33 2.40 26.33
N VAL A 308 5.39 1.55 25.32
CA VAL A 308 5.17 1.92 23.91
C VAL A 308 3.81 2.60 23.67
N THR A 309 2.74 2.15 24.33
CA THR A 309 1.39 2.68 24.09
C THR A 309 1.27 4.11 24.63
N ASP A 310 1.76 4.32 25.85
CA ASP A 310 1.77 5.63 26.49
C ASP A 310 2.72 6.60 25.77
N ALA A 311 3.88 6.13 25.31
CA ALA A 311 4.81 6.92 24.52
C ALA A 311 4.21 7.38 23.19
N LYS A 312 3.53 6.50 22.44
CA LYS A 312 2.84 6.89 21.20
C LYS A 312 1.85 8.02 21.45
N ARG A 313 1.03 7.90 22.50
CA ARG A 313 0.06 8.93 22.89
C ARG A 313 0.75 10.25 23.27
N ALA A 314 1.83 10.16 24.04
CA ALA A 314 2.58 11.30 24.53
C ALA A 314 3.30 12.08 23.40
N VAL A 315 3.76 11.40 22.36
CA VAL A 315 4.33 12.06 21.16
C VAL A 315 3.24 12.73 20.33
N ILE A 316 2.12 12.02 20.07
CA ILE A 316 1.01 12.59 19.29
C ILE A 316 0.45 13.85 19.96
N GLN A 317 0.20 13.81 21.26
CA GLN A 317 -0.29 14.97 22.01
C GLN A 317 0.65 16.17 21.94
N ARG A 318 1.98 15.93 22.03
CA ARG A 318 2.97 17.01 21.88
C ARG A 318 3.03 17.54 20.45
N ALA A 319 2.84 16.69 19.46
CA ALA A 319 2.78 17.10 18.06
C ALA A 319 1.60 18.01 17.76
N GLU A 320 0.43 17.64 18.29
CA GLU A 320 -0.80 18.42 18.17
C GLU A 320 -0.71 19.74 18.94
N ALA A 321 -0.23 19.70 20.20
CA ALA A 321 -0.06 20.90 21.01
C ALA A 321 0.99 21.86 20.44
N GLY A 322 2.04 21.32 19.80
CA GLY A 322 3.07 22.09 19.12
C GLY A 322 2.70 22.54 17.71
N GLY A 323 1.55 22.10 17.17
CA GLY A 323 1.07 22.48 15.84
C GLY A 323 1.92 21.96 14.67
N TRP A 324 2.83 21.02 14.90
CA TRP A 324 3.73 20.48 13.86
C TRP A 324 3.29 19.11 13.33
N GLY A 325 2.32 18.46 13.99
CA GLY A 325 1.77 17.18 13.56
C GLY A 325 0.37 16.90 14.10
N LYS A 326 -0.25 15.83 13.62
CA LYS A 326 -1.59 15.37 14.02
C LYS A 326 -1.68 13.85 14.11
N GLY A 327 -2.46 13.34 15.06
CA GLY A 327 -2.82 11.93 15.07
C GLY A 327 -3.64 11.57 13.82
N THR A 328 -3.21 10.56 13.08
CA THR A 328 -3.88 10.12 11.86
C THR A 328 -4.10 8.61 11.90
N THR A 329 -5.30 8.17 11.51
CA THR A 329 -5.59 6.77 11.18
C THR A 329 -5.38 6.58 9.69
N VAL A 330 -4.56 5.59 9.33
CA VAL A 330 -4.38 5.15 7.95
C VAL A 330 -4.81 3.71 7.80
N TRP A 331 -5.11 3.34 6.56
CA TRP A 331 -5.56 2.00 6.18
C TRP A 331 -4.60 1.43 5.15
N ARG A 332 -4.29 0.14 5.27
CA ARG A 332 -3.61 -0.60 4.20
C ARG A 332 -4.54 -0.79 3.00
N LEU A 333 -5.84 -0.92 3.26
CA LEU A 333 -6.89 -1.00 2.25
C LEU A 333 -6.80 0.18 1.27
N ARG A 334 -6.97 -0.12 -0.02
CA ARG A 334 -7.02 0.89 -1.09
C ARG A 334 -8.39 0.86 -1.76
N ASP A 335 -8.73 1.97 -2.40
CA ASP A 335 -9.92 2.03 -3.24
C ASP A 335 -9.84 1.00 -4.37
N TRP A 336 -10.97 0.39 -4.68
CA TRP A 336 -11.03 -0.74 -5.58
C TRP A 336 -11.10 -0.28 -7.03
N GLY A 337 -10.02 -0.48 -7.78
CA GLY A 337 -9.97 -0.22 -9.22
C GLY A 337 -10.75 -1.27 -10.02
N VAL A 338 -11.88 -0.86 -10.61
CA VAL A 338 -12.82 -1.78 -11.29
C VAL A 338 -12.73 -1.76 -12.82
N SER A 339 -12.09 -0.74 -13.40
CA SER A 339 -11.89 -0.67 -14.86
C SER A 339 -10.96 -1.76 -15.39
N ARG A 340 -11.32 -2.35 -16.53
CA ARG A 340 -10.52 -3.35 -17.25
C ARG A 340 -10.54 -3.05 -18.74
N GLN A 341 -9.42 -3.21 -19.43
CA GLN A 341 -9.29 -2.94 -20.88
C GLN A 341 -9.59 -4.21 -21.67
N ARG A 342 -10.78 -4.78 -21.45
CA ARG A 342 -11.15 -6.12 -21.93
C ARG A 342 -12.56 -6.09 -22.52
N TYR A 343 -12.80 -6.93 -23.52
CA TYR A 343 -14.06 -6.95 -24.23
C TYR A 343 -15.13 -7.73 -23.45
N TRP A 344 -14.75 -8.88 -22.90
CA TRP A 344 -15.70 -9.77 -22.21
C TRP A 344 -15.89 -9.40 -20.73
N GLY A 345 -16.64 -8.34 -20.48
CA GLY A 345 -17.04 -7.88 -19.15
C GLY A 345 -18.22 -6.90 -19.20
N THR A 346 -18.70 -6.47 -18.05
CA THR A 346 -19.79 -5.48 -17.95
C THR A 346 -19.32 -4.10 -18.45
N PRO A 347 -20.00 -3.49 -19.43
CA PRO A 347 -19.68 -2.13 -19.85
C PRO A 347 -19.92 -1.13 -18.71
N ILE A 348 -18.96 -0.25 -18.43
CA ILE A 348 -19.14 0.85 -17.49
C ILE A 348 -20.14 1.85 -18.11
N PRO A 349 -21.27 2.17 -17.47
CA PRO A 349 -22.38 2.91 -18.08
C PRO A 349 -22.13 4.43 -18.09
N ILE A 350 -21.05 4.88 -18.72
CA ILE A 350 -20.65 6.29 -18.77
C ILE A 350 -20.47 6.75 -20.22
N ILE A 351 -20.97 7.95 -20.52
CA ILE A 351 -20.75 8.67 -21.77
C ILE A 351 -19.85 9.87 -21.47
N HIS A 352 -18.80 10.05 -22.27
CA HIS A 352 -17.96 11.24 -22.23
C HIS A 352 -18.41 12.19 -23.33
N CYS A 353 -18.90 13.38 -22.96
CA CYS A 353 -19.19 14.49 -23.87
C CYS A 353 -18.03 15.48 -23.85
N GLU A 354 -17.70 16.05 -25.01
CA GLU A 354 -16.73 17.15 -25.16
C GLU A 354 -17.34 18.51 -24.83
#